data_AF-A0A645FZJ9-F1
#
_entry.id   AF-A0A645FZJ9-F1
#
_cell.length_a   1.000
_cell.length_b   1.000
_cell.length_c   1.000
_cell.angle_alpha   90.00
_cell.angle_beta   90.00
_cell.angle_gamma   90.00
#
_symmetry.space_group_name_H-M   'P 1'
#
loop_
_entity.id
_entity.type
_entity.pdbx_description
1 polymer ?
#
loop_
_entity_poly.entity_id
_entity_poly.type
_entity_poly.pdbx_seq_one_letter_code
_entity_poly.pdbx_strand_id
1 'polypeptide(L)' 'MYPCPDHYQAMHLELFCKPYEAIHAECLGGDIEKLSNKRCVVGIFPWKLVEGESCISRVVAFDGFDEV' A
#
# COMPACT_ATOMS: atom_id res chain seq x y z
N MET A 1 17.39 5.70 -6.24
CA MET A 1 17.54 4.38 -5.60
C MET A 1 18.35 4.58 -4.34
N TYR A 2 17.92 4.05 -3.20
CA TYR A 2 18.63 4.23 -1.93
C TYR A 2 20.04 3.61 -1.99
N PRO A 3 21.06 4.20 -1.35
CA PRO A 3 22.42 3.69 -1.38
C PRO A 3 22.54 2.36 -0.63
N CYS A 4 23.20 1.39 -1.26
CA CYS A 4 23.60 0.12 -0.66
C CYS A 4 24.99 0.28 -0.02
N PRO A 5 25.26 -0.23 1.20
CA PRO A 5 24.41 -1.12 1.98
C PRO A 5 23.45 -0.43 2.97
N ASP A 6 23.60 0.87 3.17
CA ASP A 6 23.00 1.61 4.30
C ASP A 6 21.46 1.51 4.37
N HIS A 7 20.80 1.46 3.21
CA HIS A 7 19.33 1.44 3.10
C HIS A 7 18.83 0.26 2.26
N TYR A 8 19.49 -0.89 2.41
CA TYR A 8 19.06 -2.13 1.77
C TYR A 8 17.63 -2.47 2.21
N GLN A 9 16.72 -2.67 1.25
CA GLN A 9 15.30 -2.96 1.50
C GLN A 9 14.62 -2.01 2.51
N ALA A 10 14.96 -0.72 2.49
CA ALA A 10 14.46 0.28 3.45
C ALA A 10 12.94 0.21 3.66
N MET A 11 12.14 0.02 2.60
CA MET A 11 10.69 -0.16 2.72
C MET A 11 10.32 -1.31 3.67
N HIS A 12 11.00 -2.46 3.59
CA HIS A 12 10.69 -3.63 4.41
C HIS A 12 11.32 -3.57 5.80
N LEU A 13 12.52 -3.00 5.93
CA LEU A 13 13.26 -3.00 7.20
C LEU A 13 12.92 -1.81 8.09
N GLU A 14 12.76 -0.63 7.50
CA GLU A 14 12.58 0.62 8.24
C GLU A 14 11.11 0.98 8.46
N LEU A 15 10.21 0.62 7.53
CA LEU A 15 8.79 1.05 7.61
C LEU A 15 7.84 0.02 8.26
N PHE A 16 8.11 -1.28 8.15
CA PHE A 16 7.28 -2.29 8.83
C PHE A 16 7.51 -2.33 10.33
N CYS A 17 8.70 -1.92 10.79
CA CYS A 17 9.02 -1.87 12.20
C CYS A 17 8.43 -0.63 12.86
N LYS A 18 8.38 -0.65 14.20
CA LYS A 18 8.10 0.54 14.99
C LYS A 18 9.13 1.64 14.69
N PRO A 19 8.72 2.91 14.61
CA PRO A 19 7.42 3.45 15.05
C PRO A 19 6.34 3.51 13.97
N TYR A 20 6.65 3.13 12.73
CA TYR A 20 5.76 3.40 11.60
C TYR A 20 4.70 2.31 11.43
N GLU A 21 5.12 1.04 11.52
CA GLU A 21 4.23 -0.12 11.36
C GLU A 21 3.35 0.02 10.10
N ALA A 22 3.96 0.49 9.01
CA ALA A 22 3.25 0.89 7.80
C ALA A 22 2.68 -0.34 7.07
N ILE A 23 1.42 -0.25 6.63
CA ILE A 23 0.81 -1.31 5.81
C ILE A 23 1.24 -1.12 4.36
N HIS A 24 1.74 -2.19 3.73
CA HIS A 24 2.13 -2.18 2.33
C HIS A 24 1.11 -2.87 1.44
N ALA A 25 0.91 -2.29 0.26
CA ALA A 25 0.21 -2.93 -0.84
C ALA A 25 1.13 -2.89 -2.06
N GLU A 26 1.53 -4.07 -2.54
CA GLU A 26 2.46 -4.22 -3.66
C GLU A 26 1.72 -4.73 -4.90
N CYS A 27 2.36 -4.57 -6.07
CA CYS A 27 1.80 -5.00 -7.35
C CYS A 27 0.39 -4.42 -7.63
N LEU A 28 0.11 -3.20 -7.15
CA LEU A 28 -1.14 -2.50 -7.45
C LEU A 28 -1.24 -2.26 -8.97
N GLY A 29 -2.41 -2.55 -9.52
CA GLY A 29 -2.71 -2.41 -10.94
C GLY A 29 -4.21 -2.21 -11.18
N GLY A 30 -4.68 -2.59 -12.36
CA GLY A 30 -6.06 -2.36 -12.79
C GLY A 30 -6.23 -0.95 -13.36
N ASP A 31 -7.22 -0.22 -12.86
CA ASP A 31 -7.61 1.10 -13.37
C ASP A 31 -6.79 2.26 -12.78
N ILE A 32 -5.56 2.02 -12.33
CA ILE A 32 -4.74 3.02 -11.61
C ILE A 32 -4.50 4.29 -12.43
N GLU A 33 -4.41 4.18 -13.76
CA GLU A 33 -4.24 5.31 -14.66
C GLU A 33 -5.40 6.32 -14.59
N LYS A 34 -6.61 5.88 -14.22
CA LYS A 34 -7.79 6.74 -14.05
C LYS A 34 -7.70 7.66 -12.82
N LEU A 35 -6.71 7.42 -11.95
CA LEU A 35 -6.53 8.11 -10.66
C LEU A 35 -5.35 9.10 -10.65
N SER A 36 -4.74 9.36 -11.81
CA SER A 36 -3.60 10.29 -11.89
C SER A 36 -3.94 11.67 -11.31
N ASN A 37 -3.15 12.13 -10.34
CA ASN A 37 -3.33 13.38 -9.61
C ASN A 37 -4.67 13.54 -8.87
N LYS A 38 -5.38 12.44 -8.61
CA LYS A 38 -6.64 12.47 -7.84
C LYS A 38 -6.42 12.05 -6.40
N ARG A 39 -7.12 12.70 -5.47
CA ARG A 39 -7.25 12.22 -4.09
C ARG A 39 -8.44 11.26 -4.04
N CYS A 40 -8.21 10.06 -3.54
CA CYS A 40 -9.25 9.05 -3.40
C CYS A 40 -9.13 8.37 -2.04
N VAL A 41 -10.24 7.78 -1.58
CA VAL A 41 -10.24 6.92 -0.40
C VAL A 41 -9.90 5.51 -0.86
N VAL A 42 -8.86 4.91 -0.28
CA VAL A 42 -8.43 3.55 -0.62
C VAL A 42 -9.01 2.55 0.37
N GLY A 43 -9.76 1.57 -0.14
CA GLY A 43 -10.21 0.40 0.62
C GLY A 43 -9.34 -0.81 0.32
N ILE A 44 -8.91 -1.53 1.36
CA ILE A 44 -8.10 -2.75 1.25
C ILE A 44 -8.87 -3.88 1.94
N PHE A 45 -9.19 -4.94 1.19
CA PHE A 45 -9.97 -6.09 1.67
C PHE A 45 -9.13 -7.37 1.58
N PRO A 46 -8.25 -7.61 2.56
CA PRO A 46 -7.38 -8.78 2.59
C PRO A 46 -8.16 -10.03 3.00
N TRP A 47 -7.58 -11.20 2.71
CA TRP A 47 -8.03 -12.43 3.35
C TRP A 47 -7.79 -12.37 4.86
N LYS A 48 -8.69 -12.98 5.63
CA LYS A 48 -8.50 -13.19 7.07
C LYS A 48 -7.56 -14.37 7.31
N LEU A 49 -6.34 -14.26 6.79
CA LEU A 49 -5.31 -15.28 6.93
C LEU A 49 -4.82 -15.30 8.38
N VAL A 50 -4.97 -16.44 9.04
CA VAL A 50 -4.52 -16.64 10.42
C VAL A 50 -3.02 -16.89 10.39
N GLU A 51 -2.27 -16.18 11.24
CA GLU A 51 -0.80 -16.28 11.36
C GLU A 51 0.00 -15.98 10.08
N GLY A 52 -0.62 -15.33 9.09
CA GLY A 52 0.06 -14.89 7.87
C GLY A 52 0.75 -13.54 8.03
N GLU A 53 1.94 -13.39 7.46
CA GLU A 53 2.66 -12.11 7.39
C GLU A 53 2.10 -11.17 6.31
N SER A 54 1.54 -11.75 5.23
CA SER A 54 0.88 -11.03 4.14
C SER A 54 -0.14 -11.92 3.44
N CYS A 55 -1.06 -11.32 2.68
CA CYS A 55 -1.99 -12.08 1.85
C CYS A 55 -2.46 -11.26 0.65
N ILE A 56 -3.04 -11.95 -0.33
CA ILE A 56 -3.71 -11.27 -1.44
C ILE A 56 -4.92 -10.47 -0.94
N SER A 57 -5.14 -9.33 -1.57
CA SER A 57 -6.19 -8.40 -1.19
C SER A 57 -6.89 -7.84 -2.42
N ARG A 58 -8.17 -7.52 -2.27
CA ARG A 58 -8.87 -6.67 -3.22
C ARG A 58 -8.69 -5.22 -2.78
N VAL A 59 -7.97 -4.46 -3.59
CA VAL A 59 -7.77 -3.02 -3.37
C VAL A 59 -8.69 -2.24 -4.31
N VAL A 60 -9.41 -1.27 -3.76
CA VAL A 60 -10.33 -0.41 -4.49
C VAL A 60 -10.06 1.05 -4.16
N ALA A 61 -10.23 1.93 -5.15
CA ALA A 61 -10.21 3.36 -4.94
C ALA A 61 -11.64 3.90 -5.07
N PHE A 62 -12.12 4.55 -4.02
CA PHE A 62 -13.36 5.32 -4.03
C PHE A 62 -13.02 6.76 -4.41
N ASP A 63 -13.49 7.20 -5.57
CA ASP A 63 -13.33 8.55 -6.13
C ASP A 63 -14.69 9.27 -6.15
N GLY A 64 -14.71 10.57 -6.49
CA GLY A 64 -15.93 11.37 -6.59
C GLY A 64 -16.33 12.10 -5.30
N PHE A 65 -15.37 12.35 -4.42
CA PHE A 65 -15.56 13.12 -3.19
C PHE A 65 -15.13 14.59 -3.31
N ASP A 66 -14.81 15.07 -4.51
CA ASP A 66 -14.27 16.42 -4.73
C ASP A 66 -15.27 17.54 -4.38
N GLU A 67 -16.57 17.24 -4.37
CA GLU A 67 -17.66 18.20 -4.12
C GLU A 67 -18.31 18.05 -2.72
N VAL A 68 -17.77 17.18 -1.87
CA VAL A 68 -18.30 16.90 -0.52
C VAL A 68 -17.59 17.74 0.53
#